data_AF-A0A0G1M873-F1
#
_entry.id   AF-A0A0G1M873-F1
#
_cell.length_a   1.000
_cell.length_b   1.000
_cell.length_c   1.000
_cell.angle_alpha   90.00
_cell.angle_beta   90.00
_cell.angle_gamma   90.00
#
_symmetry.space_group_name_H-M   'P 1'
#
loop_
_entity.id
_entity.type
_entity.pdbx_description
1 polymer ?
#
loop_
_entity_poly.entity_id
_entity_poly.type
_entity_poly.pdbx_seq_one_letter_code
_entity_poly.pdbx_strand_id
1 'polypeptide(L)' 'MVRDIRRAITADKFADAQKLLPALYKALDKAAKTNAIKKNKASRLKSRLAKFISGAAKSKSETPIRKKQT' A
#
# COMPACT_ATOMS: atom_id res chain seq x y z
N MET A 1 -9.46 -1.68 9.86
CA MET A 1 -8.29 -0.94 9.32
C MET A 1 -7.69 -1.57 8.05
N VAL A 2 -7.00 -2.73 8.11
CA VAL A 2 -6.37 -3.31 6.89
C VAL A 2 -7.39 -3.67 5.79
N ARG A 3 -8.57 -4.14 6.19
CA ARG A 3 -9.70 -4.43 5.28
C ARG A 3 -10.23 -3.16 4.62
N ASP A 4 -10.31 -2.05 5.36
CA ASP A 4 -10.89 -0.80 4.86
C ASP A 4 -9.99 -0.15 3.81
N ILE A 5 -8.67 -0.24 3.98
CA ILE A 5 -7.71 0.23 2.97
C ILE A 5 -7.74 -0.66 1.74
N ARG A 6 -7.90 -1.99 1.89
CA ARG A 6 -8.14 -2.86 0.73
C ARG A 6 -9.42 -2.47 0.00
N ARG A 7 -10.51 -2.19 0.72
CA ARG A 7 -11.78 -1.75 0.12
C ARG A 7 -11.65 -0.39 -0.58
N ALA A 8 -10.92 0.55 0.00
CA ALA A 8 -10.66 1.86 -0.59
C ALA A 8 -9.78 1.76 -1.86
N ILE A 9 -8.77 0.86 -1.84
CA ILE A 9 -7.93 0.56 -3.01
C ILE A 9 -8.75 -0.11 -4.11
N THR A 10 -9.64 -1.05 -3.79
CA THR A 10 -10.53 -1.69 -4.79
C THR A 10 -11.62 -0.76 -5.32
N ALA A 11 -11.91 0.33 -4.61
CA ALA A 11 -12.90 1.33 -5.01
C ALA A 11 -12.28 2.51 -5.78
N ASP A 12 -11.01 2.38 -6.23
CA ASP A 12 -10.25 3.41 -6.95
C ASP A 12 -10.13 4.78 -6.26
N LYS A 13 -10.39 4.85 -4.95
CA LYS A 13 -10.28 6.08 -4.14
C LYS A 13 -8.85 6.27 -3.62
N PHE A 14 -7.90 6.44 -4.55
CA PHE A 14 -6.47 6.51 -4.23
C PHE A 14 -6.08 7.74 -3.40
N ALA A 15 -6.75 8.87 -3.59
CA ALA A 15 -6.53 10.08 -2.80
C ALA A 15 -6.90 9.87 -1.32
N ASP A 16 -8.00 9.16 -1.05
CA ASP A 16 -8.42 8.81 0.30
C ASP A 16 -7.49 7.75 0.91
N ALA A 17 -7.03 6.79 0.10
CA ALA A 17 -6.06 5.78 0.52
C ALA A 17 -4.70 6.38 0.91
N GLN A 18 -4.24 7.43 0.22
CA GLN A 18 -3.02 8.17 0.59
C GLN A 18 -3.17 8.89 1.93
N LYS A 19 -4.33 9.52 2.19
CA LYS A 19 -4.61 10.19 3.47
C LYS A 19 -4.63 9.21 4.65
N LEU A 20 -5.06 7.97 4.43
CA LEU A 20 -5.12 6.92 5.46
C LEU A 20 -3.78 6.21 5.71
N LEU A 21 -2.76 6.45 4.88
CA LEU A 21 -1.46 5.78 4.96
C LEU A 21 -0.72 6.03 6.30
N PRO A 22 -0.64 7.27 6.83
CA PRO A 22 0.07 7.53 8.08
C PRO A 22 -0.59 6.85 9.29
N ALA A 23 -1.94 6.87 9.33
CA ALA A 23 -2.71 6.22 10.40
C ALA A 23 -2.50 4.71 10.39
N LEU A 24 -2.46 4.09 9.21
CA LEU A 24 -2.15 2.68 9.05
C LEU A 24 -0.74 2.34 9.55
N TYR A 25 0.26 3.13 9.17
CA TYR A 25 1.65 2.89 9.59
C TYR A 25 1.76 2.92 11.11
N LYS A 26 1.14 3.93 11.74
CA LYS A 26 1.07 4.03 13.21
C LYS A 26 0.41 2.80 13.85
N ALA A 27 -0.68 2.30 13.28
CA ALA A 27 -1.37 1.11 13.78
C ALA A 27 -0.52 -0.16 13.62
N LEU A 28 0.12 -0.36 12.47
CA LEU A 28 0.98 -1.50 12.20
C LEU A 28 2.23 -1.51 13.10
N ASP A 29 2.82 -0.35 13.34
CA ASP A 29 4.00 -0.23 14.17
C ASP A 29 3.67 -0.43 15.65
N LYS A 30 2.50 0.04 16.12
CA LYS A 30 2.00 -0.31 17.46
C LYS A 30 1.77 -1.81 17.62
N ALA A 31 1.11 -2.44 16.65
CA ALA A 31 0.86 -3.88 16.67
C ALA A 31 2.16 -4.71 16.60
N ALA A 32 3.20 -4.19 15.95
CA ALA A 32 4.52 -4.82 15.93
C ALA A 32 5.26 -4.67 17.28
N LYS A 33 5.10 -3.52 17.96
CA LYS A 33 5.70 -3.27 19.28
C LYS A 33 5.09 -4.14 20.37
N THR A 34 3.78 -4.39 20.33
CA THR A 34 3.07 -5.23 21.30
C THR A 34 3.15 -6.73 20.98
N ASN A 35 3.99 -7.15 20.02
CA ASN A 35 4.11 -8.53 19.54
C ASN A 35 2.82 -9.16 18.99
N ALA A 36 1.75 -8.38 18.77
CA ALA A 36 0.54 -8.87 18.10
C ALA A 36 0.82 -9.31 16.65
N ILE A 37 1.83 -8.71 16.00
CA ILE A 37 2.29 -9.07 14.67
C ILE A 37 3.83 -9.11 14.65
N LYS A 38 4.43 -10.14 14.02
CA LYS A 38 5.89 -10.18 13.80
C LYS A 38 6.37 -8.95 13.01
N LYS A 39 7.55 -8.40 13.37
CA LYS A 39 8.17 -7.23 12.71
C LYS A 39 8.20 -7.35 11.17
N ASN A 40 8.55 -8.53 10.66
CA ASN A 40 8.60 -8.81 9.22
C ASN A 40 7.21 -8.75 8.55
N LYS A 41 6.15 -9.17 9.26
CA LYS A 41 4.78 -9.10 8.73
C LYS A 41 4.28 -7.65 8.69
N ALA A 42 4.59 -6.83 9.70
CA ALA A 42 4.31 -5.40 9.65
C ALA A 42 5.04 -4.70 8.49
N SER A 43 6.34 -4.96 8.30
CA SER A 43 7.13 -4.43 7.18
C SER A 43 6.57 -4.84 5.81
N ARG A 44 6.23 -6.13 5.64
CA ARG A 44 5.59 -6.64 4.41
C ARG A 44 4.26 -5.95 4.11
N LEU A 45 3.43 -5.72 5.13
CA LEU A 45 2.14 -5.03 4.96
C LEU A 45 2.34 -3.56 4.54
N LYS A 46 3.28 -2.85 5.17
CA LYS A 46 3.62 -1.46 4.76
C LYS A 46 4.05 -1.39 3.30
N SER A 47 5.01 -2.24 2.91
CA SER A 47 5.53 -2.27 1.53
C SER A 47 4.47 -2.62 0.51
N ARG A 48 3.66 -3.67 0.75
CA ARG A 48 2.64 -4.11 -0.20
C ARG A 48 1.55 -3.07 -0.42
N LEU A 49 1.10 -2.41 0.64
CA LEU A 49 0.04 -1.40 0.54
C LEU A 49 0.54 -0.13 -0.16
N ALA A 50 1.77 0.31 0.14
CA ALA A 50 2.40 1.41 -0.57
C ALA A 50 2.57 1.11 -2.07
N LYS A 51 3.03 -0.10 -2.42
CA LYS A 51 3.16 -0.55 -3.81
C LYS A 51 1.82 -0.62 -4.55
N PHE A 52 0.75 -1.01 -3.87
CA PHE A 52 -0.58 -1.03 -4.47
C PHE A 52 -1.07 0.38 -4.81
N ILE A 53 -0.89 1.32 -3.88
CA ILE A 53 -1.29 2.72 -4.07
C ILE A 53 -0.44 3.40 -5.16
N SER A 54 0.87 3.15 -5.19
CA SER A 54 1.76 3.74 -6.20
C SER A 54 1.67 3.06 -7.57
N GLY A 55 1.46 1.74 -7.60
CA GLY A 55 1.28 0.98 -8.83
C GLY A 55 -0.03 1.33 -9.54
N ALA A 56 -1.10 1.56 -8.79
CA ALA A 56 -2.37 2.00 -9.35
C ALA A 56 -2.38 3.49 -9.79
N ALA A 57 -1.52 4.33 -9.20
CA ALA A 57 -1.29 5.68 -9.72
C ALA A 57 -0.59 5.67 -11.09
N LYS A 58 0.29 4.69 -11.35
CA LYS A 58 1.04 4.54 -12.61
C LYS A 58 0.22 4.00 -13.78
N SER A 59 -0.85 3.25 -13.53
CA SER A 59 -1.68 2.68 -14.61
C SER A 59 -2.49 3.71 -15.39
N LYS A 60 -2.60 4.96 -14.90
CA LYS A 60 -3.27 6.05 -15.63
C LYS A 60 -2.31 7.01 -16.37
N SER A 61 -0.99 6.93 -16.17
CA SER A 61 -0.06 7.91 -16.76
C SER A 61 0.95 7.38 -17.78
N GLU A 62 1.33 6.09 -17.81
CA GLU A 62 2.29 5.58 -18.79
C GLU A 62 2.06 4.11 -19.15
N THR A 63 1.80 3.82 -20.42
CA THR A 63 2.04 2.50 -21.02
C THR A 63 3.41 2.55 -21.73
N PRO A 64 4.55 2.27 -21.08
CA PRO A 64 5.80 2.13 -21.82
C PRO A 64 5.79 0.73 -22.44
N ILE A 65 5.45 0.71 -23.74
CA ILE A 65 5.72 -0.38 -24.67
C ILE A 65 7.15 -0.88 -24.39
N ARG A 66 7.30 -2.16 -24.06
CA ARG A 66 8.61 -2.84 -23.99
C ARG A 66 9.34 -2.62 -25.31
N LYS A 67 10.21 -1.62 -25.40
CA LYS A 67 11.31 -1.69 -26.36
C LYS A 67 12.29 -2.71 -25.79
N LYS A 68 12.21 -3.93 -26.32
CA LYS A 68 13.37 -4.83 -26.37
C LYS A 68 14.45 -4.04 -27.12
N GLN A 69 15.45 -3.55 -26.39
CA GLN A 69 16.72 -3.21 -27.00
C GLN A 69 17.60 -4.44 -26.80
N THR A 70 18.00 -5.04 -27.92
CA THR A 70 19.06 -6.05 -28.03
C THR A 70 20.34 -5.57 -27.39
#